data_AF-A0ABD6J9Q8-F1
#
_entry.id   AF-A0ABD6J9Q8-F1
#
_cell.length_a   1.000
_cell.length_b   1.000
_cell.length_c   1.000
_cell.angle_alpha   90.00
_cell.angle_beta   90.00
_cell.angle_gamma   90.00
#
_symmetry.space_group_name_H-M   'P 1'
#
loop_
_entity.id
_entity.type
_entity.pdbx_description
1 polymer ?
#
loop_
_entity_poly.entity_id
_entity_poly.type
_entity_poly.pdbx_seq_one_letter_code
_entity_poly.pdbx_strand_id
1 'polypeptide(L)' 'RRIDEVWIAGVCTDICVLHTAISAYNLDYHMVIPQAAVATFSLAGAEWTMNHFKNVLGGHNSIIHFRMIIKKTTN' A
#
# COMPACT_ATOMS: atom_id res chain seq x y z
N ARG A 1 23.20 -5.36 0.77
CA ARG A 1 22.14 -6.37 0.99
C ARG A 1 21.50 -6.85 -0.32
N ARG A 2 21.69 -6.15 -1.46
CA ARG A 2 21.16 -6.55 -2.79
C ARG A 2 19.67 -6.89 -2.73
N ILE A 3 18.89 -5.95 -2.19
CA ILE A 3 17.44 -6.04 -2.10
C ILE A 3 16.88 -5.12 -3.19
N ASP A 4 15.95 -5.65 -3.96
CA ASP A 4 15.24 -5.02 -5.07
C ASP A 4 13.72 -5.00 -4.84
N GLU A 5 13.19 -5.84 -3.94
CA GLU A 5 11.80 -5.84 -3.50
C GLU A 5 11.63 -5.50 -2.01
N VAL A 6 10.64 -4.65 -1.69
CA VAL A 6 10.25 -4.29 -0.33
C VAL A 6 8.79 -4.60 -0.05
N TRP A 7 8.53 -5.20 1.11
CA TRP A 7 7.19 -5.44 1.62
C TRP A 7 6.89 -4.42 2.70
N ILE A 8 5.84 -3.62 2.50
CA ILE A 8 5.50 -2.50 3.39
C ILE A 8 4.22 -2.84 4.15
N ALA A 9 4.31 -2.82 5.48
CA ALA A 9 3.22 -3.04 6.42
C ALA A 9 3.29 -2.01 7.56
N GLY A 10 2.18 -1.79 8.26
CA GLY A 10 2.11 -0.90 9.41
C GLY A 10 1.04 0.20 9.31
N VAL A 11 1.23 1.29 10.04
CA VAL A 11 0.27 2.40 10.15
C VAL A 11 0.99 3.76 10.09
N CYS A 12 0.35 4.85 9.69
CA CYS A 12 -0.94 4.88 8.99
C CYS A 12 -0.75 4.65 7.49
N THR A 13 -1.70 3.97 6.85
CA THR A 13 -1.69 3.69 5.40
C THR A 13 -1.43 4.96 4.59
N ASP A 14 -2.13 6.04 4.93
CA ASP A 14 -2.16 7.34 4.24
C ASP A 14 -1.13 8.37 4.76
N ILE A 15 -0.21 7.95 5.64
CA ILE A 15 0.82 8.84 6.21
C ILE A 15 2.20 8.19 6.03
N CYS A 16 2.62 7.34 6.97
CA CYS A 16 3.95 6.77 7.00
C CYS A 16 4.14 5.73 5.89
N VAL A 17 3.14 4.86 5.69
CA VAL A 17 3.18 3.82 4.66
C VAL A 17 3.19 4.45 3.27
N LEU A 18 2.34 5.45 3.02
CA LEU A 18 2.31 6.22 1.78
C LEU A 18 3.67 6.86 1.47
N HIS A 19 4.25 7.61 2.41
CA HIS A 19 5.51 8.32 2.17
C HIS A 19 6.69 7.35 1.97
N THR A 20 6.65 6.21 2.65
CA THR A 20 7.62 5.12 2.44
C THR A 20 7.46 4.52 1.04
N ALA A 21 6.23 4.25 0.59
CA ALA A 21 5.94 3.73 -0.75
C ALA A 21 6.36 4.72 -1.85
N ILE A 22 6.12 6.03 -1.66
CA ILE A 22 6.59 7.07 -2.59
C ILE A 22 8.12 7.06 -2.68
N SER A 23 8.81 6.93 -1.55
CA SER A 23 10.28 6.89 -1.53
C SER A 23 10.82 5.62 -2.21
N ALA A 24 10.20 4.48 -1.95
CA ALA A 24 10.56 3.21 -2.57
C ALA A 24 10.32 3.22 -4.09
N TYR A 25 9.21 3.82 -4.55
CA TYR A 25 8.95 4.06 -5.97
C TYR A 25 10.04 4.92 -6.62
N ASN A 26 10.39 6.05 -6.01
CA ASN A 26 11.42 6.96 -6.55
C ASN A 26 12.82 6.35 -6.56
N LEU A 27 13.06 5.35 -5.72
CA LEU A 27 14.31 4.59 -5.66
C LEU A 27 14.26 3.31 -6.52
N ASP A 28 13.21 3.14 -7.31
CA ASP A 28 13.04 2.02 -8.26
C ASP A 28 12.98 0.64 -7.58
N TYR A 29 12.46 0.57 -6.35
CA TYR A 29 12.16 -0.70 -5.69
C TYR A 29 10.85 -1.30 -6.20
N HIS A 30 10.83 -2.61 -6.35
CA HIS A 30 9.60 -3.38 -6.41
C HIS A 30 8.90 -3.32 -5.06
N MET A 31 7.59 -3.09 -5.04
CA MET A 31 6.84 -2.94 -3.80
C MET A 31 5.64 -3.88 -3.73
N VAL A 32 5.46 -4.47 -2.55
CA VAL A 32 4.27 -5.22 -2.17
C VAL A 32 3.68 -4.59 -0.91
N ILE A 33 2.42 -4.16 -0.97
CA ILE A 33 1.69 -3.58 0.17
C ILE A 33 0.43 -4.42 0.42
N PRO A 34 0.47 -5.40 1.34
CA PRO A 34 -0.69 -6.24 1.63
C PRO A 34 -1.75 -5.40 2.35
N GLN A 35 -2.95 -5.29 1.77
CA GLN A 35 -4.05 -4.51 2.36
C GLN A 35 -4.39 -4.95 3.79
N ALA A 36 -4.28 -6.24 4.09
CA ALA A 36 -4.54 -6.79 5.43
C ALA A 36 -3.46 -6.44 6.47
N ALA A 37 -2.32 -5.91 6.05
CA ALA A 37 -1.18 -5.58 6.91
C ALA A 37 -0.97 -4.06 7.06
N VAL A 38 -1.90 -3.24 6.55
CA VAL A 38 -1.89 -1.78 6.68
C VAL A 38 -3.22 -1.28 7.23
N ALA A 39 -3.19 -0.20 8.01
CA ALA A 39 -4.40 0.44 8.52
C ALA A 39 -4.23 1.95 8.69
N THR A 40 -5.34 2.67 8.68
CA THR A 40 -5.42 4.09 9.06
C THR A 40 -6.73 4.33 9.82
N PHE A 41 -6.80 5.42 10.55
CA PHE A 41 -8.00 5.84 11.28
C PHE A 41 -9.05 6.51 10.39
N SER A 42 -8.70 6.89 9.15
CA SER A 42 -9.60 7.55 8.20
C SER A 42 -10.05 6.61 7.09
N LEU A 43 -11.36 6.37 6.98
CA LEU A 43 -11.92 5.58 5.87
C LEU A 43 -11.63 6.23 4.51
N ALA A 44 -11.80 7.55 4.41
CA ALA A 44 -11.48 8.31 3.21
C ALA A 44 -9.97 8.25 2.89
N GLY A 45 -9.11 8.30 3.91
CA GLY A 45 -7.67 8.16 3.77
C GLY A 45 -7.26 6.78 3.25
N ALA A 46 -7.91 5.72 3.75
CA ALA A 46 -7.71 4.36 3.28
C ALA A 46 -8.09 4.22 1.79
N GLU A 47 -9.28 4.69 1.41
CA GLU A 47 -9.76 4.61 0.01
C GLU A 47 -8.85 5.39 -0.95
N TRP A 48 -8.55 6.65 -0.61
CA TRP A 48 -7.68 7.50 -1.41
C TRP A 48 -6.30 6.87 -1.60
N THR A 49 -5.69 6.34 -0.52
CA THR A 49 -4.35 5.77 -0.59
C THR A 49 -4.31 4.50 -1.41
N MET A 50 -5.31 3.63 -1.26
CA MET A 50 -5.41 2.42 -2.09
C MET A 50 -5.54 2.76 -3.58
N ASN A 51 -6.30 3.82 -3.91
CA ASN A 51 -6.40 4.32 -5.27
C ASN A 51 -5.08 4.94 -5.76
N HIS A 52 -4.37 5.66 -4.88
CA HIS A 52 -3.06 6.25 -5.17
C HIS A 52 -2.01 5.17 -5.48
N PHE A 53 -1.91 4.13 -4.63
CA PHE A 53 -1.02 3.00 -4.88
C PHE A 53 -1.31 2.36 -6.23
N LYS A 54 -2.58 2.07 -6.53
CA LYS A 54 -2.97 1.39 -7.77
C LYS A 54 -2.67 2.21 -9.02
N ASN A 55 -3.05 3.49 -9.03
CA ASN A 55 -3.08 4.27 -10.28
C ASN A 55 -1.88 5.20 -10.46
N VAL A 56 -1.15 5.52 -9.38
CA VAL A 56 0.02 6.40 -9.43
C VAL A 56 1.31 5.60 -9.26
N LEU A 57 1.39 4.75 -8.24
CA LEU A 57 2.62 3.98 -7.96
C LEU A 57 2.66 2.61 -8.67
N GLY A 58 1.52 2.09 -9.14
CA GLY A 58 1.39 0.78 -9.76
C GLY A 58 2.01 0.63 -11.15
N GLY A 59 2.54 1.72 -11.74
CA GLY A 59 3.08 1.75 -13.10
C GLY A 59 4.44 1.06 -13.28
N HIS A 60 5.22 0.90 -12.20
CA HIS A 60 6.55 0.29 -12.23
C HIS A 60 6.59 -0.95 -11.35
N ASN A 61 6.37 -2.12 -11.97
CA ASN A 61 6.60 -3.47 -11.42
C ASN A 61 6.13 -3.74 -9.97
N SER A 62 5.09 -3.05 -9.51
CA SER A 62 4.57 -3.13 -8.15
C SER A 62 3.42 -4.13 -8.11
N ILE A 63 3.66 -5.32 -7.54
CA ILE A 63 2.59 -6.31 -7.32
C ILE A 63 1.81 -5.89 -6.09
N ILE A 64 0.84 -5.00 -6.29
CA ILE A 64 -0.13 -4.66 -5.26
C ILE A 64 -1.15 -5.81 -5.24
N HIS A 65 -0.93 -6.81 -4.39
CA HIS A 65 -1.91 -7.88 -4.18
C HIS A 65 -3.17 -7.31 -3.50
N PHE A 66 -4.10 -6.82 -4.32
CA PHE A 66 -5.46 -6.50 -3.92
C PHE A 66 -6.19 -7.81 -3.62
N ARG A 67 -6.17 -8.25 -2.36
CA ARG A 67 -7.19 -9.18 -1.85
C ARG A 67 -8.08 -8.42 -0.89
N MET A 68 -9.04 -7.71 -1.46
CA MET A 68 -10.12 -7.05 -0.73
C MET A 68 -11.01 -8.12 -0.09
N ILE A 69 -10.72 -8.50 1.16
CA ILE A 69 -11.66 -9.25 1.98
C ILE A 69 -12.65 -8.22 2.52
N ILE A 70 -13.77 -8.02 1.81
CA ILE A 70 -14.93 -7.40 2.44
C ILE A 70 -15.40 -8.37 3.53
N LYS A 71 -15.02 -8.12 4.78
CA LYS A 71 -15.78 -8.73 5.88
C LYS A 71 -17.16 -8.09 5.84
N LYS A 72 -18.17 -8.83 5.37
CA LYS A 72 -19.56 -8.50 5.63
C LYS A 72 -19.69 -8.26 7.13
N THR A 73 -20.08 -7.05 7.51
CA THR A 73 -20.59 -6.78 8.86
C THR A 73 -21.77 -7.72 9.06
N THR A 74 -21.61 -8.72 9.92
CA THR A 74 -22.71 -9.57 10.38
C THR A 74 -23.40 -8.84 11.53
N ASN A 75 -24.67 -8.50 11.28
CA ASN A 75 -25.69 -7.86 12.13
C ASN A 75 -25.34 -6.51 12.75
#